data_AF-A0A2S7N0I6-F1
#
_entry.id   AF-A0A2S7N0I6-F1
#
_cell.length_a   1.000
_cell.length_b   1.000
_cell.length_c   1.000
_cell.angle_alpha   90.00
_cell.angle_beta   90.00
_cell.angle_gamma   90.00
#
_symmetry.space_group_name_H-M   'P 1'
#
loop_
_entity.id
_entity.type
_entity.pdbx_description
1 polymer ?
#
loop_
_entity_poly.entity_id
_entity_poly.type
_entity_poly.pdbx_seq_one_letter_code
_entity_poly.pdbx_strand_id
1 'polypeptide(L)'
;MKGLACFLLIFHLIIAGLWIANSQYLFSFWSVIIWGISIILGFLTYKKINEGIIIRKLILFGSSFMFFLLILTGLIHIATDSMP
;
A
#
# COMPACT_ATOMS: atom_id res chain seq x y z
N MET A 1 -0.70 -5.05 -18.53
CA MET A 1 -0.69 -3.88 -17.62
C MET A 1 -2.01 -3.69 -16.87
N LYS A 2 -3.16 -3.78 -17.55
CA LYS A 2 -4.50 -3.65 -16.95
C LYS A 2 -4.79 -4.66 -15.82
N GLY A 3 -4.44 -5.93 -16.02
CA GLY A 3 -4.59 -6.97 -14.99
C GLY A 3 -3.75 -6.71 -13.75
N LEU A 4 -2.50 -6.27 -13.92
CA LEU A 4 -1.60 -5.92 -12.82
C LEU A 4 -2.10 -4.69 -12.04
N ALA A 5 -2.63 -3.68 -12.74
CA ALA A 5 -3.29 -2.54 -12.12
C ALA A 5 -4.49 -2.95 -11.24
N CYS A 6 -5.35 -3.83 -11.75
CA CYS A 6 -6.50 -4.34 -11.02
C CYS A 6 -6.08 -5.15 -9.79
N PHE A 7 -5.09 -6.04 -9.97
CA PHE A 7 -4.50 -6.80 -8.87
C PHE A 7 -3.95 -5.88 -7.78
N LEU A 8 -3.19 -4.85 -8.17
CA LEU A 8 -2.66 -3.87 -7.22
C LEU A 8 -3.79 -3.16 -6.49
N LEU A 9 -4.83 -2.68 -7.17
CA LEU A 9 -5.97 -2.02 -6.50
C LEU A 9 -6.65 -2.92 -5.47
N ILE A 10 -6.90 -4.19 -5.80
CA ILE A 10 -7.47 -5.15 -4.87
C ILE A 10 -6.53 -5.39 -3.69
N PHE A 11 -5.25 -5.59 -3.96
CA PHE A 11 -4.23 -5.76 -2.93
C PHE A 11 -4.14 -4.53 -2.01
N HIS A 12 -4.29 -3.34 -2.58
CA HIS A 12 -4.29 -2.10 -1.81
C HIS A 12 -5.49 -2.03 -0.84
N LEU A 13 -6.67 -2.45 -1.30
CA LEU A 13 -7.87 -2.53 -0.46
C LEU A 13 -7.72 -3.55 0.67
N ILE A 14 -7.09 -4.71 0.41
CA ILE A 14 -6.86 -5.74 1.44
C ILE A 14 -5.99 -5.19 2.57
N ILE A 15 -4.86 -4.55 2.24
CA ILE A 15 -3.99 -3.96 3.27
C ILE A 15 -4.72 -2.82 4.00
N ALA A 16 -5.48 -1.97 3.31
CA ALA A 16 -6.27 -0.94 3.98
C ALA A 16 -7.26 -1.54 4.98
N GLY A 17 -7.93 -2.65 4.62
CA GLY A 17 -8.81 -3.40 5.52
C GLY A 17 -8.05 -4.01 6.71
N LEU A 18 -6.89 -4.62 6.47
CA LEU A 18 -6.02 -5.13 7.53
C LEU A 18 -5.53 -4.02 8.47
N TRP A 19 -5.30 -2.81 7.94
CA TRP A 19 -4.83 -1.66 8.69
C TRP A 19 -5.93 -1.12 9.61
N ILE A 20 -7.16 -0.99 9.09
CA ILE A 20 -8.33 -0.63 9.90
C ILE A 20 -8.59 -1.66 11.00
N ALA A 21 -8.38 -2.95 10.71
CA ALA A 21 -8.50 -4.02 11.69
C ALA A 21 -7.33 -4.09 12.69
N ASN A 22 -6.35 -3.19 12.60
CA ASN A 22 -5.11 -3.19 13.39
C ASN A 22 -4.45 -4.59 13.43
N SER A 23 -4.39 -5.25 12.27
CA SER A 23 -3.98 -6.66 12.22
C SER A 23 -2.47 -6.82 12.43
N GLN A 24 -2.08 -7.77 13.28
CA GLN A 24 -0.67 -8.14 13.52
C GLN A 24 0.09 -8.54 12.25
N TYR A 25 -0.63 -9.03 11.22
CA TYR A 25 -0.01 -9.40 9.95
C TYR A 25 0.70 -8.24 9.26
N LEU A 26 0.29 -6.99 9.49
CA LEU A 26 0.94 -5.82 8.89
C LEU A 26 2.27 -5.44 9.56
N PHE A 27 2.47 -5.87 10.81
CA PHE A 27 3.69 -5.57 11.58
C PHE A 27 4.79 -6.61 11.34
N SER A 28 4.51 -7.68 10.59
CA SER A 28 5.54 -8.65 10.20
C SER A 28 6.52 -8.02 9.21
N PHE A 29 7.82 -8.26 9.42
CA PHE A 29 8.90 -7.79 8.54
C PHE A 29 8.65 -8.13 7.06
N TRP A 30 8.22 -9.37 6.79
CA TRP A 30 7.91 -9.81 5.42
C TRP A 30 6.74 -9.07 4.82
N SER A 31 5.69 -8.79 5.60
CA SER A 31 4.53 -8.04 5.14
C SER A 31 4.88 -6.58 4.82
N VAL A 32 5.71 -5.94 5.64
CA VAL A 32 6.20 -4.57 5.38
C VAL A 32 7.01 -4.52 4.08
N ILE A 33 7.86 -5.53 3.82
CA ILE A 33 8.60 -5.63 2.55
C ILE A 33 7.63 -5.78 1.37
N ILE A 34 6.69 -6.72 1.44
CA ILE A 34 5.71 -6.96 0.36
C ILE A 34 4.88 -5.69 0.11
N TRP A 35 4.49 -4.99 1.17
CA TRP A 35 3.78 -3.73 1.09
C TRP A 35 4.62 -2.65 0.38
N GLY A 36 5.88 -2.49 0.78
CA GLY A 36 6.82 -1.57 0.12
C GLY A 36 6.99 -1.87 -1.38
N ILE A 37 7.18 -3.14 -1.74
CA ILE A 37 7.27 -3.58 -3.14
C ILE A 37 5.99 -3.23 -3.91
N SER A 38 4.82 -3.44 -3.30
CA SER A 38 3.53 -3.11 -3.91
C SER A 38 3.39 -1.63 -4.24
N ILE A 39 3.87 -0.73 -3.37
CA ILE A 39 3.88 0.71 -3.61
C ILE A 39 4.76 1.05 -4.83
N ILE A 40 5.97 0.49 -4.90
CA ILE A 40 6.89 0.71 -6.03
C ILE A 40 6.28 0.20 -7.33
N LEU A 41 5.68 -1.00 -7.31
CA LEU A 41 4.97 -1.55 -8.46
C LEU A 41 3.78 -0.68 -8.87
N GLY A 42 3.07 -0.08 -7.92
CA GLY A 42 2.00 0.89 -8.17
C GLY A 42 2.47 2.11 -8.95
N PHE A 43 3.57 2.75 -8.53
CA PHE A 43 4.16 3.88 -9.26
C PHE A 43 4.68 3.49 -10.65
N LEU A 44 5.34 2.33 -10.77
CA LEU A 44 5.80 1.81 -12.07
C LEU A 44 4.61 1.55 -13.01
N THR A 45 3.53 1.00 -12.47
CA THR A 45 2.30 0.73 -13.22
C THR A 45 1.65 2.02 -13.66
N TYR A 46 1.52 3.02 -12.78
CA TYR A 46 1.03 4.35 -13.13
C TYR A 46 1.81 4.97 -14.30
N LYS A 47 3.15 4.83 -14.32
CA LYS A 47 3.99 5.38 -15.38
C LYS A 47 3.84 4.64 -16.71
N LYS A 48 3.62 3.32 -16.69
CA LYS A 48 3.50 2.48 -17.89
C LYS A 48 2.06 2.32 -18.41
N ILE A 49 1.05 2.62 -17.60
CA ILE A 49 -0.34 2.39 -18.01
C ILE A 49 -0.81 3.50 -18.95
N ASN A 50 -1.18 3.13 -20.17
CA ASN A 50 -1.80 4.03 -21.15
C ASN A 50 -3.34 3.90 -21.15
N GLU A 51 -3.88 3.33 -20.06
CA GLU A 51 -5.30 3.13 -19.83
C GLU A 51 -6.03 4.43 -19.52
N GLY A 52 -7.37 4.36 -19.52
CA GLY A 52 -8.24 5.50 -19.20
C GLY A 52 -7.82 6.25 -17.93
N ILE A 53 -7.98 7.57 -17.97
CA ILE A 53 -7.56 8.53 -16.93
C ILE A 53 -7.99 8.10 -15.51
N ILE A 54 -9.14 7.44 -15.38
CA ILE A 54 -9.71 6.98 -14.11
C ILE A 54 -8.82 5.93 -13.43
N ILE A 55 -8.46 4.84 -14.13
CA ILE A 55 -7.66 3.74 -13.56
C ILE A 55 -6.28 4.26 -13.17
N ARG A 56 -5.71 5.12 -14.02
CA ARG A 56 -4.40 5.73 -13.78
C ARG A 56 -4.40 6.60 -12.51
N LYS A 57 -5.43 7.43 -12.30
CA LYS A 57 -5.58 8.23 -11.07
C LYS A 57 -5.81 7.35 -9.84
N LEU A 58 -6.62 6.30 -9.97
CA LEU A 58 -6.89 5.35 -8.89
C LEU A 58 -5.63 4.66 -8.37
N ILE A 59 -4.77 4.16 -9.27
CA ILE A 59 -3.50 3.55 -8.87
C ILE A 59 -2.60 4.57 -8.17
N LEU A 60 -2.47 5.78 -8.72
CA LEU A 60 -1.63 6.81 -8.12
C LEU A 60 -2.12 7.17 -6.71
N PHE A 61 -3.42 7.43 -6.57
CA PHE A 61 -4.04 7.73 -5.28
C PHE A 61 -3.86 6.57 -4.30
N GLY A 62 -4.16 5.34 -4.73
CA GLY A 62 -3.98 4.13 -3.93
C GLY A 62 -2.53 4.00 -3.44
N SER A 63 -1.55 4.07 -4.34
CA SER A 63 -0.15 3.92 -3.97
C SER A 63 0.36 5.04 -3.06
N SER A 64 -0.09 6.28 -3.26
CA SER A 64 0.19 7.39 -2.33
C SER A 64 -0.42 7.17 -0.95
N PHE A 65 -1.68 6.72 -0.89
CA PHE A 65 -2.36 6.39 0.36
C PHE A 65 -1.65 5.26 1.11
N MET A 66 -1.19 4.24 0.39
CA MET A 66 -0.43 3.14 0.97
C MET A 66 0.90 3.56 1.55
N PHE A 67 1.61 4.44 0.84
CA PHE A 67 2.84 5.03 1.35
C PHE A 67 2.59 5.82 2.64
N PHE A 68 1.52 6.60 2.68
CA PHE A 68 1.11 7.30 3.90
C PHE A 68 0.82 6.33 5.05
N LEU A 69 0.03 5.27 4.81
CA LEU A 69 -0.28 4.26 5.81
C LEU A 69 0.97 3.53 6.32
N LEU A 70 1.93 3.23 5.45
CA LEU A 70 3.19 2.60 5.84
C LEU A 70 4.00 3.50 6.79
N ILE A 71 4.10 4.80 6.49
CA ILE A 71 4.75 5.77 7.38
C ILE A 71 4.00 5.86 8.72
N LEU A 72 2.68 5.98 8.68
CA LEU A 72 1.86 6.10 9.89
C LEU A 72 2.00 4.86 10.78
N THR A 73 2.05 3.67 10.17
CA THR A 73 2.30 2.40 10.88
C THR A 73 3.67 2.39 11.54
N GLY A 74 4.71 2.86 10.84
CA GLY A 74 6.05 3.00 11.41
C GLY A 74 6.09 3.97 12.59
N LEU A 75 5.42 5.12 12.50
CA LEU A 75 5.31 6.08 13.59
C LEU A 75 4.58 5.50 14.80
N ILE A 76 3.48 4.79 14.58
CA ILE A 76 2.73 4.11 15.65
C ILE A 76 3.62 3.09 16.33
N HIS A 77 4.32 2.24 15.56
CA HIS A 77 5.18 1.20 16.12
C HIS A 77 6.31 1.79 16.98
N ILE A 78 6.96 2.87 16.51
CA ILE A 78 7.97 3.60 17.29
C ILE A 78 7.35 4.17 18.57
N ALA A 79 6.18 4.82 18.48
CA ALA A 79 5.52 5.43 19.62
C ALA A 79 5.08 4.38 20.68
N THR A 80 4.63 3.20 20.24
CA THR A 80 4.21 2.12 21.15
C THR A 80 5.39 1.39 21.77
N ASP A 81 6.47 1.14 21.02
CA ASP A 81 7.69 0.51 21.57
C ASP A 81 8.42 1.44 22.55
N SER A 82 8.20 2.75 22.45
CA SER A 82 8.76 3.75 23.36
C SER A 82 8.01 3.84 24.71
N MET A 83 6.84 3.19 24.83
CA MET A 83 6.11 3.09 26.10
C MET A 83 6.57 1.83 26.84
N PRO A 84 7.26 1.96 28.00
CA PRO A 84 7.67 0.82 28.82
C PRO A 84 6.50 0.12 29.52
#